data_AF-A0A7L3WNP6-F1
#
_entry.id   AF-A0A7L3WNP6-F1
#
_cell.length_a   1.000
_cell.length_b   1.000
_cell.length_c   1.000
_cell.angle_alpha   90.00
_cell.angle_beta   90.00
_cell.angle_gamma   90.00
#
_symmetry.space_group_name_H-M   'P 1'
#
loop_
_entity.id
_entity.type
_entity.pdbx_description
1 polymer ?
#
loop_
_entity_poly.entity_id
_entity_poly.type
_entity_poly.pdbx_seq_one_letter_code
_entity_poly.pdbx_strand_id
1 'polypeptide(L)'
;PRSLSAGAVSGSVLTRELFALPAALCKRAAPLGPMPNEDIDVSNLETLEKYRSFTRYFRLAEKESRKPRWWKTYRQHTTPRPEPKTDISLPQDKLLQANEVKERKKILRENRQDAEMERAARLRTMLIPLDEVRAEWEKTSGPFHKQRVAEHCGIFRDLFKGATFTPWVTLTVEYSQDNEHLVPVYYGNIVTPSEAASPPAVCYEADKGSLWTLLLTNPDGHLQEADSEYLHWLVTNIPGNDIRSGKEICHYLPPFPAMGTGYHRFIFLLFKQDCPIDFSEDVRPMP
;
A
#
# COMPACT_ATOMS: atom_id res chain seq x y z
N PRO A 1 -18.83 56.86 14.33
CA PRO A 1 -19.11 58.21 14.89
C PRO A 1 -20.61 58.41 15.21
N ARG A 2 -21.01 58.12 16.44
CA ARG A 2 -21.81 58.99 17.34
C ARG A 2 -22.23 58.19 18.58
N SER A 3 -21.97 58.78 19.72
CA SER A 3 -22.20 58.33 21.10
C SER A 3 -23.62 58.66 21.59
N LEU A 4 -24.00 58.06 22.75
CA LEU A 4 -24.60 58.65 23.97
C LEU A 4 -25.19 57.49 24.83
N SER A 5 -24.58 57.04 25.94
CA SER A 5 -24.76 57.45 27.37
C SER A 5 -26.20 57.35 27.90
N ALA A 6 -26.55 56.95 29.12
CA ALA A 6 -25.98 56.27 30.29
C ALA A 6 -27.18 56.04 31.26
N GLY A 7 -27.11 55.08 32.19
CA GLY A 7 -28.10 54.92 33.27
C GLY A 7 -27.64 53.96 34.36
N ALA A 8 -27.48 54.46 35.59
CA ALA A 8 -27.11 53.74 36.82
C ALA A 8 -28.37 53.39 37.65
N VAL A 9 -28.64 52.15 38.08
CA VAL A 9 -28.16 51.34 39.24
C VAL A 9 -28.68 51.77 40.62
N SER A 10 -29.40 50.82 41.27
CA SER A 10 -29.39 50.43 42.71
C SER A 10 -30.82 50.08 43.19
N GLY A 11 -31.19 48.93 43.77
CA GLY A 11 -30.45 47.77 44.27
C GLY A 11 -30.96 47.35 45.67
N SER A 12 -32.13 46.70 45.75
CA SER A 12 -32.79 46.27 47.00
C SER A 12 -32.22 44.97 47.60
N VAL A 13 -32.29 44.87 48.94
CA VAL A 13 -31.79 43.75 49.76
C VAL A 13 -32.83 42.62 49.81
N LEU A 14 -32.43 41.41 49.40
CA LEU A 14 -33.22 40.18 49.40
C LEU A 14 -32.90 39.29 50.60
N THR A 15 -33.96 38.82 51.26
CA THR A 15 -33.97 37.76 52.27
C THR A 15 -33.45 36.44 51.70
N ARG A 16 -32.56 35.78 52.44
CA ARG A 16 -31.83 34.57 52.01
C ARG A 16 -32.49 33.33 52.62
N GLU A 17 -33.45 32.75 51.90
CA GLU A 17 -33.89 31.38 52.16
C GLU A 17 -32.83 30.38 51.66
N LEU A 18 -32.62 29.33 52.46
CA LEU A 18 -31.67 28.25 52.26
C LEU A 18 -32.09 27.37 51.07
N PHE A 19 -31.48 27.60 49.90
CA PHE A 19 -31.41 26.59 48.84
C PHE A 19 -30.11 25.80 48.98
N ALA A 20 -30.21 24.61 49.57
CA ALA A 20 -29.17 23.61 49.53
C ALA A 20 -29.01 23.13 48.07
N LEU A 21 -27.91 23.51 47.43
CA LEU A 21 -27.46 22.88 46.20
C LEU A 21 -27.12 21.41 46.53
N PRO A 22 -27.69 20.41 45.83
CA PRO A 22 -27.25 19.04 46.00
C PRO A 22 -25.79 18.99 45.53
N ALA A 23 -24.87 18.76 46.47
CA ALA A 23 -23.51 18.41 46.14
C ALA A 23 -23.57 17.14 45.28
N ALA A 24 -23.31 17.28 43.98
CA ALA A 24 -23.14 16.13 43.10
C ALA A 24 -21.97 15.33 43.66
N LEU A 25 -22.28 14.24 44.36
CA LEU A 25 -21.34 13.21 44.75
C LEU A 25 -20.82 12.62 43.43
N CYS A 26 -19.72 13.18 42.92
CA CYS A 26 -18.98 12.59 41.81
C CYS A 26 -18.55 11.20 42.27
N LYS A 27 -19.33 10.18 41.93
CA LYS A 27 -18.97 8.77 42.12
C LYS A 27 -17.75 8.54 41.25
N ARG A 28 -16.56 8.59 41.85
CA ARG A 28 -15.31 8.27 41.17
C ARG A 28 -15.32 6.79 40.85
N ALA A 29 -15.23 6.46 39.57
CA ALA A 29 -15.01 5.10 39.12
C ALA A 29 -13.51 4.83 39.02
N ALA A 30 -13.07 3.64 39.40
CA ALA A 30 -11.71 3.19 39.14
C ALA A 30 -11.49 3.09 37.61
N PRO A 31 -10.28 3.37 37.11
CA PRO A 31 -9.97 3.21 35.69
C PRO A 31 -10.09 1.73 35.29
N LEU A 32 -10.51 1.47 34.05
CA LEU A 32 -10.73 0.10 33.54
C LEU A 32 -9.43 -0.60 33.12
N GLY A 33 -8.30 0.12 33.17
CA GLY A 33 -6.98 -0.38 32.84
C GLY A 33 -5.92 0.63 33.26
N PRO A 34 -4.63 0.38 32.96
CA PRO A 34 -3.55 1.27 33.37
C PRO A 34 -3.73 2.67 32.76
N MET A 35 -3.53 3.70 33.57
CA MET A 35 -3.52 5.08 33.11
C MET A 35 -2.18 5.43 32.44
N PRO A 36 -2.17 6.41 31.52
CA PRO A 36 -0.92 6.95 31.00
C PRO A 36 -0.03 7.46 32.13
N ASN A 37 1.28 7.23 32.03
CA ASN A 37 2.31 7.77 32.91
C ASN A 37 2.27 7.28 34.37
N GLU A 38 1.57 6.19 34.68
CA GLU A 38 1.60 5.57 36.03
C GLU A 38 2.96 4.98 36.40
N ASP A 39 3.77 4.68 35.39
CA ASP A 39 5.12 4.12 35.50
C ASP A 39 6.19 5.17 35.85
N ILE A 40 5.84 6.45 35.84
CA ILE A 40 6.77 7.54 36.17
C ILE A 40 6.88 7.68 37.69
N ASP A 41 8.07 7.43 38.24
CA ASP A 41 8.35 7.73 39.65
C ASP A 41 8.40 9.25 39.89
N VAL A 42 7.32 9.77 40.48
CA VAL A 42 7.15 11.21 40.77
C VAL A 42 8.00 11.67 41.96
N SER A 43 8.53 10.74 42.76
CA SER A 43 9.28 11.05 43.98
C SER A 43 10.59 11.80 43.66
N ASN A 44 11.20 11.50 42.52
CA ASN A 44 12.50 12.05 42.09
C ASN A 44 12.43 12.69 40.69
N LEU A 45 11.52 13.67 40.52
CA LEU A 45 11.29 14.37 39.25
C LEU A 45 12.53 15.05 38.66
N GLU A 46 13.45 15.53 39.50
CA GLU A 46 14.64 16.27 39.06
C GLU A 46 15.70 15.35 38.43
N THR A 47 15.76 14.09 38.84
CA THR A 47 16.70 13.10 38.31
C THR A 47 16.23 12.43 37.03
N LEU A 48 14.96 12.60 36.65
CA LEU A 48 14.39 11.96 35.47
C LEU A 48 14.98 12.52 34.16
N GLU A 49 15.21 11.63 33.20
CA GLU A 49 15.66 12.01 31.88
C GLU A 49 14.55 12.74 31.12
N LYS A 50 14.67 14.07 31.02
CA LYS A 50 13.73 14.91 30.27
C LYS A 50 13.86 14.69 28.76
N TYR A 51 12.77 14.92 28.03
CA TYR A 51 12.74 14.77 26.57
C TYR A 51 13.76 15.66 25.84
N ARG A 52 13.95 16.92 26.28
CA ARG A 52 14.93 17.91 25.76
C ARG A 52 14.79 18.27 24.27
N SER A 53 13.98 17.56 23.49
CA SER A 53 13.63 17.89 22.11
C SER A 53 12.19 17.47 21.80
N PHE A 54 11.54 18.27 20.95
CA PHE A 54 10.19 17.95 20.48
C PHE A 54 10.16 16.65 19.68
N THR A 55 11.19 16.36 18.87
CA THR A 55 11.26 15.16 18.04
C THR A 55 11.32 13.87 18.88
N ARG A 56 12.03 13.88 20.02
CA ARG A 56 12.07 12.73 20.93
C ARG A 56 10.71 12.47 21.55
N TYR A 57 10.04 13.52 22.03
CA TYR A 57 8.68 13.44 22.54
C TYR A 57 7.71 12.93 21.47
N PHE A 58 7.73 13.52 20.28
CA PHE A 58 6.84 13.19 19.18
C PHE A 58 6.94 11.72 18.77
N ARG A 59 8.15 11.16 18.65
CA ARG A 59 8.35 9.73 18.35
C ARG A 59 7.75 8.81 19.42
N LEU A 60 7.81 9.20 20.69
CA LEU A 60 7.24 8.42 21.78
C LEU A 60 5.70 8.56 21.79
N ALA A 61 5.18 9.76 21.58
CA ALA A 61 3.75 10.01 21.44
C ALA A 61 3.13 9.23 20.26
N GLU A 62 3.78 9.17 19.11
CA GLU A 62 3.34 8.35 17.97
C GLU A 62 3.31 6.85 18.28
N LYS A 63 4.30 6.34 19.03
CA LYS A 63 4.30 4.94 19.47
C LYS A 63 3.14 4.68 20.42
N GLU A 64 2.91 5.58 21.38
CA GLU A 64 1.81 5.46 22.34
C GLU A 64 0.42 5.59 21.69
N SER A 65 0.29 6.36 20.61
CA SER A 65 -0.97 6.53 19.88
C SER A 65 -1.34 5.32 19.02
N ARG A 66 -0.34 4.49 18.66
CA ARG A 66 -0.55 3.25 17.90
C ARG A 66 -1.02 2.07 18.75
N LYS A 67 -0.79 2.12 20.06
CA LYS A 67 -1.16 1.04 20.98
C LYS A 67 -2.68 0.96 21.17
N PRO A 68 -3.24 -0.25 21.33
CA PRO A 68 -4.65 -0.40 21.70
C PRO A 68 -4.88 0.19 23.09
N ARG A 69 -6.00 0.90 23.28
CA ARG A 69 -6.41 1.50 24.55
C ARG A 69 -7.80 1.05 24.92
N TRP A 70 -8.05 0.99 26.23
CA TRP A 70 -9.37 0.65 26.78
C TRP A 70 -10.37 1.80 26.69
N TRP A 71 -9.90 3.05 26.58
CA TRP A 71 -10.75 4.22 26.33
C TRP A 71 -11.04 4.42 24.84
N LYS A 72 -12.03 5.30 24.56
CA LYS A 72 -12.41 5.67 23.20
C LYS A 72 -11.24 6.32 22.46
N THR A 73 -10.93 5.82 21.28
CA THR A 73 -9.87 6.37 20.42
C THR A 73 -10.40 6.66 19.03
N TYR A 74 -9.79 7.63 18.34
CA TYR A 74 -10.16 7.99 16.98
C TYR A 74 -10.13 6.79 16.02
N ARG A 75 -9.14 5.90 16.18
CA ARG A 75 -8.99 4.68 15.35
C ARG A 75 -10.20 3.75 15.46
N GLN A 76 -10.78 3.59 16.65
CA GLN A 76 -11.96 2.74 16.83
C GLN A 76 -13.15 3.20 15.98
N HIS A 77 -13.19 4.48 15.58
CA HIS A 77 -14.27 5.04 14.77
C HIS A 77 -13.94 5.11 13.27
N THR A 78 -12.65 5.08 12.90
CA THR A 78 -12.22 5.32 11.52
C THR A 78 -11.63 4.11 10.83
N THR A 79 -11.08 3.15 11.58
CA THR A 79 -10.49 1.96 10.98
C THR A 79 -11.41 0.76 11.18
N PRO A 80 -11.86 0.09 10.11
CA PRO A 80 -12.61 -1.15 10.22
C PRO A 80 -11.76 -2.23 10.89
N ARG A 81 -12.42 -3.22 11.49
CA ARG A 81 -11.74 -4.32 12.17
C ARG A 81 -10.93 -5.12 11.14
N PRO A 82 -9.65 -5.45 11.41
CA PRO A 82 -8.86 -6.24 10.49
C PRO A 82 -9.44 -7.65 10.40
N GLU A 83 -9.80 -8.06 9.20
CA GLU A 83 -10.20 -9.43 8.88
C GLU A 83 -8.95 -10.29 8.62
N PRO A 84 -8.99 -11.59 8.96
CA PRO A 84 -7.89 -12.50 8.65
C PRO A 84 -7.71 -12.58 7.14
N LYS A 85 -6.51 -12.24 6.66
CA LYS A 85 -6.18 -12.30 5.24
C LYS A 85 -5.60 -13.66 4.90
N THR A 86 -6.17 -14.33 3.91
CA THR A 86 -5.62 -15.57 3.35
C THR A 86 -4.49 -15.23 2.40
N ASP A 87 -3.36 -15.92 2.54
CA ASP A 87 -2.23 -15.80 1.62
C ASP A 87 -2.34 -16.87 0.52
N ILE A 88 -2.42 -16.43 -0.74
CA ILE A 88 -2.49 -17.28 -1.94
C ILE A 88 -1.21 -17.18 -2.79
N SER A 89 -0.10 -16.76 -2.18
CA SER A 89 1.20 -16.65 -2.84
C SER A 89 1.80 -17.99 -3.27
N LEU A 90 2.65 -17.94 -4.29
CA LEU A 90 3.55 -19.05 -4.60
C LEU A 90 4.52 -19.28 -3.43
N PRO A 91 4.81 -20.55 -3.08
CA PRO A 91 5.81 -20.86 -2.06
C PRO A 91 7.19 -20.43 -2.54
N GLN A 92 7.99 -19.85 -1.64
CA GLN A 92 9.36 -19.46 -1.92
C GLN A 92 10.34 -20.24 -1.05
N ASP A 93 11.41 -20.74 -1.67
CA ASP A 93 12.52 -21.34 -0.94
C ASP A 93 13.23 -20.29 -0.10
N LYS A 94 13.30 -20.54 1.21
CA LYS A 94 14.00 -19.65 2.14
C LYS A 94 15.50 -19.85 1.99
N LEU A 95 16.19 -18.87 1.41
CA LEU A 95 17.65 -18.84 1.43
C LEU A 95 18.17 -18.69 2.86
N LEU A 96 19.37 -19.23 3.11
CA LEU A 96 20.03 -19.12 4.41
C LEU A 96 20.45 -17.67 4.68
N GLN A 97 19.63 -16.95 5.45
CA GLN A 97 19.82 -15.54 5.81
C GLN A 97 21.22 -15.20 6.32
N ALA A 98 21.91 -16.15 6.97
CA ALA A 98 23.25 -15.94 7.49
C ALA A 98 24.29 -15.64 6.39
N ASN A 99 24.18 -16.30 5.23
CA ASN A 99 25.11 -16.12 4.12
C ASN A 99 24.92 -14.74 3.47
N GLU A 100 23.66 -14.35 3.22
CA GLU A 100 23.33 -13.03 2.67
C GLU A 100 23.82 -11.90 3.57
N VAL A 101 23.62 -12.02 4.89
CA VAL A 101 24.10 -11.02 5.85
C VAL A 101 25.62 -10.91 5.85
N LYS A 102 26.33 -12.03 5.65
CA LYS A 102 27.80 -12.04 5.56
C LYS A 102 28.27 -11.32 4.31
N GLU A 103 27.69 -11.61 3.15
CA GLU A 103 28.01 -10.95 1.88
C GLU A 103 27.71 -9.44 1.95
N ARG A 104 26.53 -9.04 2.46
CA ARG A 104 26.17 -7.62 2.64
C ARG A 104 27.16 -6.89 3.55
N LYS A 105 27.62 -7.53 4.63
CA LYS A 105 28.64 -6.95 5.53
C LYS A 105 30.00 -6.82 4.85
N LYS A 106 30.36 -7.75 3.95
CA LYS A 106 31.60 -7.67 3.18
C LYS A 106 31.58 -6.47 2.24
N ILE A 107 30.51 -6.31 1.45
CA ILE A 107 30.31 -5.15 0.55
C ILE A 107 30.38 -3.84 1.34
N LEU A 108 29.70 -3.75 2.49
CA LEU A 108 29.76 -2.56 3.34
C LEU A 108 31.16 -2.24 3.87
N ARG A 109 32.01 -3.25 4.10
CA ARG A 109 33.40 -3.05 4.53
C ARG A 109 34.25 -2.53 3.37
N GLU A 110 34.10 -3.12 2.18
CA GLU A 110 34.80 -2.71 0.96
C GLU A 110 34.45 -1.26 0.59
N ASN A 111 33.16 -0.91 0.55
CA ASN A 111 32.70 0.46 0.28
C ASN A 111 33.24 1.48 1.30
N ARG A 112 33.44 1.09 2.56
CA ARG A 112 34.02 1.97 3.59
C ARG A 112 35.54 2.11 3.50
N GLN A 113 36.22 1.15 2.88
CA GLN A 113 37.67 1.21 2.65
C GLN A 113 38.01 2.10 1.45
N ASP A 114 37.06 2.32 0.55
CA ASP A 114 37.21 3.20 -0.60
C ASP A 114 37.27 4.68 -0.18
N ALA A 115 38.47 5.27 -0.32
CA ALA A 115 38.73 6.66 0.03
C ALA A 115 38.10 7.65 -0.96
N GLU A 116 37.89 7.26 -2.22
CA GLU A 116 37.24 8.13 -3.21
C GLU A 116 35.75 8.23 -2.94
N MET A 117 35.12 7.09 -2.63
CA MET A 117 33.72 7.03 -2.22
C MET A 117 33.47 7.87 -0.96
N GLU A 118 34.35 7.82 0.04
CA GLU A 118 34.26 8.65 1.25
C GLU A 118 34.35 10.14 0.93
N ARG A 119 35.32 10.55 0.10
CA ARG A 119 35.49 11.94 -0.32
C ARG A 119 34.27 12.45 -1.09
N ALA A 120 33.76 11.66 -2.03
CA ALA A 120 32.57 12.00 -2.81
C ALA A 120 31.32 12.13 -1.94
N ALA A 121 31.13 11.23 -0.95
CA ALA A 121 30.04 11.32 0.01
C ALA A 121 30.16 12.58 0.89
N ARG A 122 31.37 12.92 1.35
CA ARG A 122 31.64 14.13 2.16
C ARG A 122 31.35 15.42 1.38
N LEU A 123 31.72 15.46 0.11
CA LEU A 123 31.47 16.58 -0.80
C LEU A 123 30.05 16.59 -1.39
N ARG A 124 29.25 15.56 -1.11
CA ARG A 124 27.88 15.36 -1.64
C ARG A 124 27.83 15.29 -3.17
N THR A 125 28.88 14.77 -3.80
CA THR A 125 28.97 14.58 -5.25
C THR A 125 28.72 13.14 -5.69
N MET A 126 28.58 12.21 -4.73
CA MET A 126 28.32 10.80 -5.01
C MET A 126 26.96 10.60 -5.69
N LEU A 127 26.95 9.87 -6.81
CA LEU A 127 25.76 9.47 -7.53
C LEU A 127 25.55 7.96 -7.37
N ILE A 128 24.28 7.56 -7.20
CA ILE A 128 23.89 6.15 -7.07
C ILE A 128 23.25 5.72 -8.40
N PRO A 129 23.71 4.62 -9.03
CA PRO A 129 23.11 4.12 -10.26
C PRO A 129 21.69 3.61 -9.99
N LEU A 130 20.68 4.28 -10.55
CA LEU A 130 19.28 3.95 -10.30
C LEU A 130 18.86 2.62 -10.91
N ASP A 131 19.46 2.24 -12.04
CA ASP A 131 19.15 0.99 -12.74
C ASP A 131 19.55 -0.24 -11.89
N GLU A 132 20.71 -0.18 -11.26
CA GLU A 132 21.18 -1.24 -10.35
C GLU A 132 20.33 -1.31 -9.08
N VAL A 133 19.99 -0.16 -8.50
CA VAL A 133 19.09 -0.09 -7.33
C VAL A 133 17.74 -0.71 -7.66
N ARG A 134 17.21 -0.43 -8.85
CA ARG A 134 15.94 -0.98 -9.32
C ARG A 134 16.02 -2.49 -9.53
N ALA A 135 17.07 -2.97 -10.19
CA ALA A 135 17.26 -4.41 -10.42
C ALA A 135 17.39 -5.20 -9.11
N GLU A 136 18.12 -4.67 -8.12
CA GLU A 136 18.24 -5.29 -6.79
C GLU A 136 16.93 -5.19 -5.99
N TRP A 137 16.23 -4.06 -6.11
CA TRP A 137 14.92 -3.86 -5.48
C TRP A 137 13.91 -4.87 -6.00
N GLU A 138 13.82 -5.08 -7.33
CA GLU A 138 12.88 -6.02 -7.95
C GLU A 138 13.08 -7.46 -7.46
N LYS A 139 14.31 -7.87 -7.13
CA LYS A 139 14.62 -9.20 -6.60
C LYS A 139 14.35 -9.37 -5.10
N THR A 140 14.49 -8.30 -4.32
CA THR A 140 14.50 -8.39 -2.85
C THR A 140 13.20 -7.91 -2.20
N SER A 141 12.99 -6.60 -2.15
CA SER A 141 11.87 -5.95 -1.44
C SER A 141 10.74 -5.52 -2.36
N GLY A 142 10.96 -5.57 -3.67
CA GLY A 142 10.02 -5.23 -4.72
C GLY A 142 8.69 -5.94 -4.59
N PRO A 143 8.65 -7.27 -4.47
CA PRO A 143 7.39 -8.01 -4.34
C PRO A 143 6.52 -7.53 -3.17
N PHE A 144 7.12 -7.28 -2.00
CA PHE A 144 6.40 -6.75 -0.83
C PHE A 144 5.89 -5.33 -1.04
N HIS A 145 6.67 -4.46 -1.70
CA HIS A 145 6.23 -3.11 -2.02
C HIS A 145 5.08 -3.13 -3.03
N LYS A 146 5.16 -3.98 -4.07
CA LYS A 146 4.10 -4.19 -5.07
C LYS A 146 2.83 -4.69 -4.41
N GLN A 147 2.91 -5.64 -3.48
CA GLN A 147 1.79 -6.12 -2.68
C GLN A 147 1.15 -4.98 -1.87
N ARG A 148 1.95 -4.15 -1.20
CA ARG A 148 1.42 -3.01 -0.43
C ARG A 148 0.73 -1.97 -1.31
N VAL A 149 1.26 -1.73 -2.52
CA VAL A 149 0.62 -0.84 -3.50
C VAL A 149 -0.70 -1.44 -3.97
N ALA A 150 -0.73 -2.74 -4.32
CA ALA A 150 -1.95 -3.43 -4.71
C ALA A 150 -3.02 -3.42 -3.61
N GLU A 151 -2.62 -3.59 -2.35
CA GLU A 151 -3.51 -3.46 -1.20
C GLU A 151 -4.07 -2.05 -1.05
N HIS A 152 -3.20 -1.02 -1.14
CA HIS A 152 -3.63 0.37 -1.10
C HIS A 152 -4.60 0.72 -2.23
N CYS A 153 -4.33 0.19 -3.43
CA CYS A 153 -5.19 0.36 -4.59
C CYS A 153 -6.47 -0.48 -4.52
N GLY A 154 -6.72 -1.29 -3.50
CA GLY A 154 -7.94 -2.09 -3.34
C GLY A 154 -8.01 -3.34 -4.23
N ILE A 155 -6.94 -3.71 -4.93
CA ILE A 155 -6.92 -4.82 -5.90
C ILE A 155 -7.31 -6.14 -5.26
N PHE A 156 -6.73 -6.47 -4.10
CA PHE A 156 -7.02 -7.73 -3.41
C PHE A 156 -8.45 -7.81 -2.86
N ARG A 157 -9.02 -6.67 -2.46
CA ARG A 157 -10.39 -6.60 -1.96
C ARG A 157 -11.38 -6.91 -3.09
N ASP A 158 -11.16 -6.29 -4.25
CA ASP A 158 -12.09 -6.34 -5.38
C ASP A 158 -11.95 -7.69 -6.12
N LEU A 159 -10.73 -8.10 -6.49
CA LEU A 159 -10.49 -9.31 -7.29
C LEU A 159 -10.53 -10.62 -6.48
N PHE A 160 -10.02 -10.60 -5.24
CA PHE A 160 -9.74 -11.82 -4.46
C PHE A 160 -10.47 -11.86 -3.11
N LYS A 161 -11.48 -11.00 -2.92
CA LYS A 161 -12.30 -10.92 -1.69
C LYS A 161 -11.46 -10.82 -0.41
N GLY A 162 -10.33 -10.10 -0.49
CA GLY A 162 -9.41 -9.86 0.62
C GLY A 162 -8.25 -10.86 0.74
N ALA A 163 -8.20 -11.92 -0.08
CA ALA A 163 -7.02 -12.77 -0.15
C ALA A 163 -5.86 -12.02 -0.85
N THR A 164 -4.66 -12.14 -0.30
CA THR A 164 -3.48 -11.42 -0.76
C THR A 164 -2.43 -12.37 -1.32
N PHE A 165 -1.61 -11.91 -2.25
CA PHE A 165 -0.41 -12.62 -2.66
C PHE A 165 0.77 -11.67 -2.87
N THR A 166 1.97 -12.23 -2.79
CA THR A 166 3.23 -11.56 -3.09
C THR A 166 3.65 -11.91 -4.53
N PRO A 167 3.76 -10.92 -5.44
CA PRO A 167 4.14 -11.15 -6.83
C PRO A 167 5.66 -11.39 -6.93
N TRP A 168 6.08 -12.63 -6.73
CA TRP A 168 7.49 -13.04 -6.85
C TRP A 168 8.01 -12.97 -8.27
N VAL A 169 7.17 -13.29 -9.25
CA VAL A 169 7.52 -13.25 -10.66
C VAL A 169 7.41 -11.81 -11.16
N THR A 170 8.51 -11.31 -11.73
CA THR A 170 8.55 -9.98 -12.34
C THR A 170 7.83 -10.02 -13.68
N LEU A 171 6.69 -9.33 -13.75
CA LEU A 171 5.95 -9.10 -14.98
C LEU A 171 6.31 -7.72 -15.53
N THR A 172 6.89 -7.67 -16.72
CA THR A 172 7.19 -6.45 -17.46
C THR A 172 6.20 -6.35 -18.62
N VAL A 173 5.48 -5.24 -18.68
CA VAL A 173 4.47 -4.97 -19.71
C VAL A 173 4.83 -3.63 -20.36
N GLU A 174 4.89 -3.60 -21.68
CA GLU A 174 5.28 -2.44 -22.46
C GLU A 174 4.33 -2.26 -23.64
N TYR A 175 3.73 -1.08 -23.76
CA TYR A 175 2.96 -0.70 -24.95
C TYR A 175 3.89 -0.05 -25.98
N SER A 176 3.74 -0.44 -27.24
CA SER A 176 4.45 0.17 -28.36
C SER A 176 3.54 1.13 -29.10
N GLN A 177 3.84 2.43 -29.06
CA GLN A 177 3.15 3.45 -29.85
C GLN A 177 3.98 3.75 -31.11
N ASP A 178 3.35 3.55 -32.28
CA ASP A 178 3.90 3.85 -33.61
C ASP A 178 5.32 3.29 -33.89
N ASN A 179 5.70 2.20 -33.20
CA ASN A 179 7.01 1.52 -33.27
C ASN A 179 8.25 2.34 -32.85
N GLU A 180 8.08 3.52 -32.27
CA GLU A 180 9.22 4.36 -31.82
C GLU A 180 9.20 4.66 -30.31
N HIS A 181 8.02 4.67 -29.69
CA HIS A 181 7.87 5.01 -28.27
C HIS A 181 7.36 3.81 -27.48
N LEU A 182 8.14 3.41 -26.47
CA LEU A 182 7.76 2.37 -25.52
C LEU A 182 7.20 3.02 -24.25
N VAL A 183 5.99 2.63 -23.88
CA VAL A 183 5.32 3.07 -22.66
C VAL A 183 5.29 1.89 -21.67
N PRO A 184 6.20 1.86 -20.68
CA PRO A 184 6.22 0.80 -19.69
C PRO A 184 5.06 0.93 -18.70
N VAL A 185 4.47 -0.20 -18.35
CA VAL A 185 3.41 -0.29 -17.34
C VAL A 185 4.04 -0.71 -16.02
N TYR A 186 3.74 0.05 -14.98
CA TYR A 186 4.18 -0.14 -13.60
C TYR A 186 2.95 -0.30 -12.69
N TYR A 187 3.13 -0.06 -11.39
CA TYR A 187 2.13 -0.29 -10.36
C TYR A 187 1.28 0.97 -10.11
N GLY A 188 0.46 1.33 -11.11
CA GLY A 188 -0.50 2.46 -11.02
C GLY A 188 -0.06 3.74 -11.70
N ASN A 189 0.90 3.69 -12.64
CA ASN A 189 1.14 4.81 -13.55
C ASN A 189 -0.05 4.99 -14.50
N ILE A 190 -0.19 6.21 -15.03
CA ILE A 190 -1.24 6.56 -15.98
C ILE A 190 -0.74 6.21 -17.38
N VAL A 191 -1.55 5.44 -18.11
CA VAL A 191 -1.36 5.11 -19.52
C VAL A 191 -2.60 5.58 -20.28
N THR A 192 -2.41 6.24 -21.42
CA THR A 192 -3.56 6.77 -22.18
C THR A 192 -4.22 5.66 -23.01
N PRO A 193 -5.54 5.73 -23.25
CA PRO A 193 -6.20 4.75 -24.13
C PRO A 193 -5.61 4.70 -25.54
N SER A 194 -5.08 5.82 -26.03
CA SER A 194 -4.39 5.91 -27.32
C SER A 194 -3.09 5.10 -27.34
N GLU A 195 -2.31 5.15 -26.25
CA GLU A 195 -1.09 4.34 -26.09
C GLU A 195 -1.42 2.85 -25.96
N ALA A 196 -2.55 2.52 -25.32
CA ALA A 196 -3.02 1.16 -25.10
C ALA A 196 -3.96 0.63 -26.20
N ALA A 197 -3.92 1.21 -27.40
CA ALA A 197 -4.77 0.80 -28.52
C ALA A 197 -4.41 -0.58 -29.09
N SER A 198 -3.14 -0.96 -29.03
CA SER A 198 -2.62 -2.26 -29.48
C SER A 198 -2.28 -3.16 -28.27
N PRO A 199 -2.25 -4.49 -28.45
CA PRO A 199 -1.84 -5.40 -27.37
C PRO A 199 -0.38 -5.12 -26.96
N PRO A 200 -0.07 -5.12 -25.65
CA PRO A 200 1.28 -4.84 -25.18
C PRO A 200 2.24 -6.00 -25.41
N ALA A 201 3.53 -5.70 -25.46
CA ALA A 201 4.58 -6.68 -25.28
C ALA A 201 4.69 -7.03 -23.79
N VAL A 202 4.64 -8.32 -23.47
CA VAL A 202 4.69 -8.81 -22.10
C VAL A 202 5.82 -9.82 -21.97
N CYS A 203 6.65 -9.63 -20.94
CA CYS A 203 7.84 -10.42 -20.67
C CYS A 203 7.87 -10.78 -19.18
N TYR A 204 8.18 -12.03 -18.85
CA TYR A 204 8.38 -12.48 -17.48
C TYR A 204 9.39 -13.63 -17.41
N GLU A 205 9.98 -13.83 -16.23
CA GLU A 205 10.90 -14.95 -16.00
C GLU A 205 10.10 -16.24 -15.75
N ALA A 206 10.31 -17.25 -16.60
CA ALA A 206 9.58 -18.51 -16.57
C ALA A 206 10.51 -19.73 -16.66
N ASP A 207 10.19 -20.78 -15.90
CA ASP A 207 10.89 -22.06 -15.95
C ASP A 207 10.60 -22.81 -17.25
N LYS A 208 11.57 -23.58 -17.75
CA LYS A 208 11.35 -24.41 -18.95
C LYS A 208 10.27 -25.46 -18.67
N GLY A 209 9.24 -25.50 -19.53
CA GLY A 209 8.11 -26.43 -19.41
C GLY A 209 7.02 -26.00 -18.42
N SER A 210 7.12 -24.79 -17.85
CA SER A 210 6.02 -24.21 -17.08
C SER A 210 4.92 -23.66 -18.00
N LEU A 211 3.68 -23.69 -17.51
CA LEU A 211 2.51 -23.14 -18.19
C LEU A 211 2.00 -21.94 -17.42
N TRP A 212 1.58 -20.91 -18.15
CA TRP A 212 1.13 -19.66 -17.57
C TRP A 212 -0.17 -19.18 -18.20
N THR A 213 -0.91 -18.37 -17.45
CA THR A 213 -2.10 -17.68 -17.94
C THR A 213 -1.99 -16.19 -17.62
N LEU A 214 -2.19 -15.37 -18.64
CA LEU A 214 -2.19 -13.92 -18.56
C LEU A 214 -3.63 -13.41 -18.67
N LEU A 215 -4.02 -12.54 -17.74
CA LEU A 215 -5.35 -11.98 -17.63
C LEU A 215 -5.25 -10.45 -17.47
N LEU A 216 -5.99 -9.70 -18.27
CA LEU A 216 -6.17 -8.25 -18.13
C LEU A 216 -7.63 -7.95 -17.77
N THR A 217 -7.85 -7.39 -16.58
CA THR A 217 -9.19 -7.02 -16.08
C THR A 217 -9.30 -5.55 -15.77
N ASN A 218 -10.54 -5.05 -15.80
CA ASN A 218 -10.90 -3.71 -15.36
C ASN A 218 -12.09 -3.78 -14.40
N PRO A 219 -11.86 -3.69 -13.08
CA PRO A 219 -12.93 -3.69 -12.08
C PRO A 219 -13.74 -2.39 -12.02
N ASP A 220 -13.22 -1.27 -12.55
CA ASP A 220 -13.90 0.03 -12.48
C ASP A 220 -14.69 0.35 -13.76
N GLY A 221 -14.52 -0.47 -14.81
CA GLY A 221 -15.01 -0.17 -16.15
C GLY A 221 -16.47 -0.50 -16.41
N HIS A 222 -17.09 -1.31 -15.56
CA HIS A 222 -18.39 -1.90 -15.86
C HIS A 222 -19.53 -0.88 -15.77
N LEU A 223 -20.33 -0.76 -16.84
CA LEU A 223 -21.31 0.33 -16.99
C LEU A 223 -22.67 0.07 -16.33
N GLN A 224 -22.99 -1.19 -16.00
CA GLN A 224 -24.31 -1.59 -15.48
C GLN A 224 -24.25 -2.09 -14.03
N GLU A 225 -23.46 -3.12 -13.78
CA GLU A 225 -23.23 -3.73 -12.47
C GLU A 225 -21.96 -3.20 -11.79
N ALA A 226 -22.07 -2.83 -10.52
CA ALA A 226 -20.94 -2.25 -9.76
C ALA A 226 -19.91 -3.29 -9.30
N ASP A 227 -20.30 -4.56 -9.16
CA ASP A 227 -19.45 -5.65 -8.66
C ASP A 227 -18.89 -6.53 -9.80
N SER A 228 -19.09 -6.10 -11.05
CA SER A 228 -18.68 -6.85 -12.25
C SER A 228 -17.51 -6.18 -12.93
N GLU A 229 -16.69 -6.98 -13.60
CA GLU A 229 -15.46 -6.52 -14.25
C GLU A 229 -15.53 -6.75 -15.75
N TYR A 230 -14.82 -5.93 -16.53
CA TYR A 230 -14.58 -6.24 -17.94
C TYR A 230 -13.30 -7.04 -18.13
N LEU A 231 -13.43 -8.13 -18.89
CA LEU A 231 -12.31 -8.90 -19.40
C LEU A 231 -11.78 -8.23 -20.66
N HIS A 232 -10.54 -7.73 -20.60
CA HIS A 232 -9.90 -7.05 -21.72
C HIS A 232 -8.96 -7.95 -22.50
N TRP A 233 -8.32 -8.93 -21.87
CA TRP A 233 -7.43 -9.86 -22.56
C TRP A 233 -7.26 -11.13 -21.73
N LEU A 234 -7.32 -12.29 -22.38
CA LEU A 234 -7.07 -13.58 -21.72
C LEU A 234 -6.30 -14.50 -22.65
N VAL A 235 -5.08 -14.85 -22.24
CA VAL A 235 -4.22 -15.81 -22.93
C VAL A 235 -3.87 -16.92 -21.95
N THR A 236 -4.16 -18.16 -22.34
CA THR A 236 -4.06 -19.35 -21.48
C THR A 236 -3.04 -20.33 -22.01
N ASN A 237 -2.55 -21.23 -21.14
CA ASN A 237 -1.63 -22.30 -21.51
C ASN A 237 -0.39 -21.80 -22.27
N ILE A 238 0.17 -20.67 -21.84
CA ILE A 238 1.38 -20.06 -22.42
C ILE A 238 2.58 -20.93 -22.02
N PRO A 239 3.32 -21.51 -22.97
CA PRO A 239 4.50 -22.30 -22.65
C PRO A 239 5.71 -21.40 -22.37
N GLY A 240 6.22 -21.44 -21.14
CA GLY A 240 7.38 -20.63 -20.72
C GLY A 240 7.05 -19.14 -20.75
N ASN A 241 7.70 -18.38 -21.62
CA ASN A 241 7.55 -16.92 -21.76
C ASN A 241 7.02 -16.50 -23.16
N ASP A 242 6.66 -17.47 -24.01
CA ASP A 242 6.21 -17.15 -25.37
C ASP A 242 4.69 -17.00 -25.44
N ILE A 243 4.21 -15.77 -25.23
CA ILE A 243 2.78 -15.46 -25.18
C ILE A 243 2.07 -15.78 -26.49
N ARG A 244 2.78 -15.69 -27.62
CA ARG A 244 2.21 -15.94 -28.96
C ARG A 244 1.87 -17.40 -29.19
N SER A 245 2.52 -18.33 -28.49
CA SER A 245 2.19 -19.75 -28.54
C SER A 245 1.12 -20.15 -27.52
N GLY A 246 0.70 -19.24 -26.65
CA GLY A 246 -0.47 -19.42 -25.79
C GLY A 246 -1.78 -19.42 -26.59
N LYS A 247 -2.83 -19.99 -25.99
CA LYS A 247 -4.18 -19.99 -26.55
C LYS A 247 -4.92 -18.73 -26.10
N GLU A 248 -5.15 -17.81 -27.02
CA GLU A 248 -5.97 -16.62 -26.79
C GLU A 248 -7.45 -17.03 -26.67
N ILE A 249 -8.03 -16.81 -25.49
CA ILE A 249 -9.43 -17.14 -25.15
C ILE A 249 -10.32 -15.92 -25.29
N CYS A 250 -9.78 -14.74 -24.99
CA CYS A 250 -10.43 -13.44 -25.18
C CYS A 250 -9.42 -12.49 -25.83
N HIS A 251 -9.77 -11.97 -27.00
CA HIS A 251 -8.94 -11.04 -27.74
C HIS A 251 -8.72 -9.73 -26.98
N TYR A 252 -7.57 -9.11 -27.23
CA TYR A 252 -7.26 -7.81 -26.67
C TYR A 252 -8.31 -6.76 -27.06
N LEU A 253 -9.05 -6.29 -26.05
CA LEU A 253 -9.99 -5.19 -26.15
C LEU A 253 -9.31 -3.93 -25.60
N PRO A 254 -9.09 -2.90 -26.43
CA PRO A 254 -8.51 -1.65 -25.98
C PRO A 254 -9.32 -1.02 -24.83
N PRO A 255 -8.68 -0.29 -23.91
CA PRO A 255 -9.38 0.36 -22.81
C PRO A 255 -10.32 1.45 -23.35
N PHE A 256 -11.58 1.44 -22.89
CA PHE A 256 -12.61 2.41 -23.28
C PHE A 256 -13.23 3.12 -22.05
N PRO A 257 -12.44 3.84 -21.22
CA PRO A 257 -13.00 4.55 -20.07
C PRO A 257 -14.00 5.62 -20.54
N ALA A 258 -15.19 5.62 -19.95
CA ALA A 258 -16.22 6.59 -20.29
C ALA A 258 -15.85 8.00 -19.79
N MET A 259 -16.28 9.03 -20.52
CA MET A 259 -15.97 10.40 -20.12
C MET A 259 -16.68 10.76 -18.81
N GLY A 260 -15.91 11.23 -17.83
CA GLY A 260 -16.45 11.68 -16.54
C GLY A 260 -16.54 10.60 -15.45
N THR A 261 -16.10 9.36 -15.71
CA THR A 261 -16.05 8.28 -14.70
C THR A 261 -14.78 8.29 -13.85
N GLY A 262 -13.78 9.08 -14.24
CA GLY A 262 -12.51 9.22 -13.53
C GLY A 262 -11.43 8.25 -14.03
N TYR A 263 -10.51 7.87 -13.16
CA TYR A 263 -9.43 6.94 -13.49
C TYR A 263 -9.86 5.50 -13.24
N HIS A 264 -9.66 4.64 -14.23
CA HIS A 264 -9.96 3.22 -14.14
C HIS A 264 -8.67 2.43 -13.93
N ARG A 265 -8.71 1.43 -13.06
CA ARG A 265 -7.57 0.53 -12.81
C ARG A 265 -7.61 -0.61 -13.83
N PHE A 266 -6.54 -0.75 -14.59
CA PHE A 266 -6.31 -1.92 -15.45
C PHE A 266 -5.28 -2.81 -14.80
N ILE A 267 -5.61 -4.10 -14.64
CA ILE A 267 -4.82 -5.02 -13.82
C ILE A 267 -4.39 -6.20 -14.67
N PHE A 268 -3.07 -6.32 -14.85
CA PHE A 268 -2.45 -7.51 -15.41
C PHE A 268 -2.19 -8.53 -14.30
N LEU A 269 -2.72 -9.74 -14.48
CA LEU A 269 -2.53 -10.88 -13.60
C LEU A 269 -1.82 -11.99 -14.36
N LEU A 270 -0.81 -12.56 -13.73
CA LEU A 270 -0.07 -13.70 -14.26
C LEU A 270 -0.23 -14.88 -13.29
N PHE A 271 -0.82 -15.96 -13.79
CA PHE A 271 -1.02 -17.20 -13.03
C PHE A 271 -0.05 -18.27 -13.51
N LYS A 272 0.58 -18.97 -12.56
CA LYS A 272 1.34 -20.20 -12.85
C LYS A 272 0.37 -21.38 -12.85
N GLN A 273 0.37 -22.17 -13.91
CA GLN A 273 -0.44 -23.38 -14.03
C GLN A 273 0.41 -24.61 -13.71
N ASP A 274 -0.14 -25.51 -12.91
CA ASP A 274 0.51 -26.80 -12.60
C ASP A 274 0.33 -27.81 -13.73
N CYS A 275 -0.78 -27.73 -14.47
CA CYS A 275 -1.11 -28.59 -15.60
C CYS A 275 -1.86 -27.80 -16.69
N PRO A 276 -1.93 -28.32 -17.93
CA PRO A 276 -2.79 -27.75 -18.96
C PRO A 276 -4.24 -27.75 -18.50
N ILE A 277 -4.89 -26.59 -18.54
CA ILE A 277 -6.30 -26.42 -18.15
C ILE A 277 -7.10 -26.22 -19.43
N ASP A 278 -8.28 -26.87 -19.50
CA ASP A 278 -9.24 -26.60 -20.57
C ASP A 278 -10.12 -25.40 -20.20
N PHE A 279 -10.07 -24.37 -21.04
CA PHE A 279 -10.84 -23.13 -20.90
C PHE A 279 -11.95 -23.04 -21.95
N SER A 280 -12.49 -24.19 -22.39
CA SER A 280 -13.50 -24.26 -23.45
C SER A 280 -14.79 -23.51 -23.11
N GLU A 281 -15.19 -23.46 -21.83
CA GLU A 281 -16.37 -22.73 -21.35
C GLU A 281 -16.19 -21.20 -21.37
N ASP A 282 -14.94 -20.73 -21.26
CA ASP A 282 -14.61 -19.30 -21.16
C ASP A 282 -14.31 -18.65 -22.52
N VAL A 283 -14.37 -19.42 -23.61
CA VAL A 283 -14.07 -18.94 -24.96
C VAL A 283 -15.04 -17.85 -25.37
N ARG A 284 -14.49 -16.68 -25.71
CA ARG A 284 -15.26 -15.57 -26.28
C ARG A 284 -15.11 -15.60 -27.80
N PRO A 285 -16.20 -15.39 -28.56
CA PRO A 285 -16.11 -15.29 -30.01
C PRO A 285 -15.26 -14.07 -30.42
N MET A 286 -14.60 -14.18 -31.58
CA MET A 286 -13.93 -13.02 -32.18
C MET A 286 -14.99 -11.96 -32.56
N PRO A 287 -14.74 -10.67 -32.30
CA PRO A 287 -15.53 -9.58 -32.87
C PRO A 287 -15.38 -9.49 -34.40
#